data_AF-A0A2N7JUR6-F1
#
_entry.id   AF-A0A2N7JUR6-F1
#
_cell.length_a   1.000
_cell.length_b   1.000
_cell.length_c   1.000
_cell.angle_alpha   90.00
_cell.angle_beta   90.00
_cell.angle_gamma   90.00
#
_symmetry.space_group_name_H-M   'P 1'
#
loop_
_entity.id
_entity.type
_entity.pdbx_description
1 polymer ?
#
loop_
_entity_poly.entity_id
_entity_poly.type
_entity_poly.pdbx_seq_one_letter_code
_entity_poly.pdbx_strand_id
1 'polypeptide(L)'
;MSLKKNLIPIKPKKAAVPVRKPEGGFVNAAGEEVERTGYWVRRINDGDVVLVPQKDWDAAKAAQAKEKADAIEQQKKALAKEAKATTSKTEGE
;
A
#
# COMPACT_ATOMS: atom_id res chain seq x y z
N MET A 1 4.58 7.60 27.31
CA MET A 1 3.13 7.30 27.23
C MET A 1 2.87 6.56 25.94
N SER A 2 2.28 5.36 26.00
CA SER A 2 1.95 4.61 24.78
C SER A 2 0.70 5.23 24.16
N LEU A 3 0.88 6.07 23.14
CA LEU A 3 -0.21 6.64 22.36
C LEU A 3 -0.87 5.49 21.59
N LYS A 4 -2.05 5.06 22.04
CA LYS A 4 -2.92 4.23 21.23
C LYS A 4 -3.21 5.00 19.94
N LYS A 5 -2.55 4.61 18.85
CA LYS A 5 -2.80 5.17 17.51
C LYS A 5 -4.22 4.78 17.13
N ASN A 6 -5.10 5.78 17.08
CA ASN A 6 -6.47 5.61 16.61
C ASN A 6 -6.43 5.44 15.10
N LEU A 7 -6.22 4.22 14.63
CA LEU A 7 -6.19 3.90 13.21
C LEU A 7 -7.62 3.76 12.67
N ILE A 8 -7.86 4.30 11.48
CA ILE A 8 -9.11 4.16 10.74
C ILE A 8 -8.80 3.58 9.35
N PRO A 9 -9.49 2.52 8.92
CA PRO A 9 -9.38 2.04 7.55
C PRO A 9 -10.16 2.97 6.62
N ILE A 10 -9.46 3.53 5.63
CA ILE A 10 -10.05 4.42 4.62
C ILE A 10 -9.77 3.90 3.22
N LYS A 11 -10.66 4.23 2.27
CA LYS A 11 -10.41 4.03 0.84
C LYS A 11 -10.85 5.24 0.03
N PRO A 12 -10.23 5.52 -1.12
CA PRO A 12 -10.70 6.54 -2.05
C PRO A 12 -12.13 6.23 -2.49
N LYS A 13 -13.02 7.24 -2.50
CA LYS A 13 -14.40 7.04 -2.97
C LYS A 13 -14.43 6.76 -4.48
N LYS A 14 -13.53 7.40 -5.23
CA LYS A 14 -13.40 7.27 -6.68
C LYS A 14 -12.04 6.65 -7.00
N ALA A 15 -12.03 5.44 -7.58
CA ALA A 15 -10.80 4.76 -7.97
C ALA A 15 -9.94 5.57 -8.97
N ALA A 16 -10.59 6.40 -9.80
CA ALA A 16 -9.93 7.27 -10.76
C ALA A 16 -9.32 8.54 -10.14
N VAL A 17 -9.65 8.88 -8.89
CA VAL A 17 -9.17 10.09 -8.22
C VAL A 17 -8.16 9.71 -7.14
N PRO A 18 -6.85 9.91 -7.38
CA PRO A 18 -5.83 9.58 -6.42
C PRO A 18 -5.86 10.58 -5.25
N VAL A 19 -6.12 10.08 -4.05
CA VAL A 19 -6.16 10.91 -2.82
C VAL A 19 -4.76 10.98 -2.22
N ARG A 20 -4.24 12.20 -2.05
CA ARG A 20 -2.90 12.42 -1.49
C ARG A 20 -2.86 12.21 0.01
N LYS A 21 -1.74 11.69 0.51
CA LYS A 21 -1.43 11.60 1.94
C LYS A 21 -0.66 12.85 2.40
N PRO A 22 -0.76 13.24 3.68
CA PRO A 22 0.00 14.36 4.23
C PRO A 22 1.52 14.08 4.22
N GLU A 23 1.91 12.81 4.44
CA GLU A 23 3.29 12.32 4.39
C GLU A 23 3.89 12.30 2.97
N GLY A 24 3.08 12.59 1.95
CA GLY A 24 3.40 12.34 0.54
C GLY A 24 2.89 11.00 0.03
N GLY A 25 2.84 10.87 -1.29
CA GLY A 25 2.23 9.71 -1.97
C GLY A 25 0.69 9.72 -1.96
N PHE A 26 0.11 8.57 -2.28
CA PHE A 26 -1.33 8.40 -2.46
C PHE A 26 -1.89 7.26 -1.60
N VAL A 27 -3.17 7.37 -1.23
CA VAL A 27 -3.91 6.28 -0.58
C VAL A 27 -4.08 5.13 -1.57
N ASN A 28 -3.91 3.90 -1.09
CA ASN A 28 -4.12 2.71 -1.91
C ASN A 28 -5.59 2.66 -2.42
N ALA A 29 -5.79 2.31 -3.69
CA ALA A 29 -7.11 2.10 -4.26
C ALA A 29 -7.92 1.01 -3.53
N ALA A 30 -7.22 -0.01 -2.99
CA ALA A 30 -7.83 -1.07 -2.18
C ALA A 30 -8.14 -0.65 -0.73
N GLY A 31 -7.73 0.57 -0.33
CA GLY A 31 -7.82 1.08 1.04
C GLY A 31 -6.55 0.84 1.87
N GLU A 32 -6.40 1.64 2.93
CA GLU A 32 -5.25 1.65 3.85
C GLU A 32 -5.71 2.05 5.27
N GLU A 33 -5.04 1.51 6.30
CA GLU A 33 -5.19 1.98 7.68
C GLU A 33 -4.35 3.24 7.89
N VAL A 34 -5.01 4.34 8.24
CA VAL A 34 -4.34 5.61 8.52
C VAL A 34 -4.67 6.09 9.93
N GLU A 35 -3.78 6.88 10.53
CA GLU A 35 -4.09 7.51 11.80
C GLU A 35 -5.22 8.53 11.65
N ARG A 36 -6.18 8.50 12.57
CA ARG A 36 -7.32 9.42 12.58
C ARG A 36 -6.84 10.83 12.94
N THR A 37 -6.52 11.60 11.92
CA THR A 37 -6.13 13.01 12.02
C THR A 37 -7.23 13.91 11.46
N GLY A 38 -7.19 15.21 11.79
CA GLY A 38 -8.13 16.19 11.24
C GLY A 38 -8.12 16.26 9.71
N TYR A 39 -6.99 15.94 9.08
CA TYR A 39 -6.85 15.83 7.63
C TYR A 39 -7.82 14.80 7.04
N TRP A 40 -7.80 13.57 7.59
CA TRP A 40 -8.64 12.48 7.10
C TRP A 40 -10.10 12.69 7.42
N VAL A 41 -10.42 13.22 8.61
CA VAL A 41 -11.79 13.59 8.96
C VAL A 41 -12.35 14.59 7.96
N ARG A 42 -11.56 15.61 7.57
CA ARG A 42 -11.99 16.57 6.54
C ARG A 42 -12.22 15.91 5.20
N ARG A 43 -11.30 15.06 4.73
CA ARG A 43 -11.44 14.35 3.45
C ARG A 43 -12.63 13.37 3.42
N ILE A 44 -12.98 12.79 4.56
CA ILE A 44 -14.17 11.96 4.70
C ILE A 44 -15.42 12.82 4.54
N ASN A 45 -15.45 14.00 5.17
CA ASN A 45 -16.56 14.95 5.05
C ASN A 45 -16.67 15.54 3.63
N ASP A 46 -15.55 15.84 2.99
CA ASP A 46 -15.47 16.29 1.59
C ASP A 46 -15.91 15.18 0.62
N GLY A 47 -15.93 13.92 1.07
CA GLY A 47 -16.32 12.75 0.28
C GLY A 47 -15.23 12.25 -0.66
N ASP A 48 -13.97 12.65 -0.45
CA ASP A 48 -12.81 12.16 -1.20
C ASP A 48 -12.45 10.73 -0.81
N VAL A 49 -12.58 10.41 0.48
CA VAL A 49 -12.38 9.07 1.05
C VAL A 49 -13.58 8.65 1.86
N VAL A 50 -13.76 7.33 2.00
CA VAL A 50 -14.82 6.73 2.81
C VAL A 50 -14.21 5.76 3.82
N LEU A 51 -14.82 5.69 4.99
CA LEU A 51 -14.49 4.69 6.00
C LEU A 51 -14.89 3.32 5.49
N VAL A 52 -13.99 2.35 5.64
CA VAL A 52 -14.26 0.96 5.32
C VAL A 52 -14.71 0.27 6.61
N PRO A 53 -15.81 -0.51 6.61
CA PRO A 53 -16.16 -1.35 7.75
C PRO A 53 -14.99 -2.28 8.10
N GLN A 54 -14.69 -2.44 9.39
CA GLN A 54 -13.52 -3.22 9.84
C GLN A 54 -13.49 -4.64 9.24
N LYS A 55 -14.66 -5.27 9.12
CA LYS A 55 -14.85 -6.60 8.51
C LYS A 55 -14.37 -6.65 7.05
N ASP A 56 -14.65 -5.61 6.27
CA ASP A 56 -14.23 -5.53 4.87
C ASP A 56 -12.74 -5.19 4.76
N TRP A 57 -12.23 -4.42 5.72
CA TRP A 57 -10.81 -4.11 5.81
C TRP A 57 -9.96 -5.35 6.13
N ASP A 58 -10.39 -6.20 7.06
CA ASP A 58 -9.68 -7.44 7.39
C ASP A 58 -9.54 -8.37 6.17
N ALA A 59 -10.60 -8.45 5.36
CA ALA A 59 -10.57 -9.18 4.09
C ALA A 59 -9.61 -8.55 3.07
N ALA A 60 -9.62 -7.22 2.93
CA ALA A 60 -8.72 -6.49 2.05
C ALA A 60 -7.24 -6.62 2.48
N LYS A 61 -6.97 -6.61 3.79
CA LYS A 61 -5.63 -6.78 4.36
C LYS A 61 -5.08 -8.18 4.08
N ALA A 62 -5.92 -9.21 4.17
CA ALA A 62 -5.55 -10.57 3.80
C ALA A 62 -5.22 -10.71 2.31
N ALA A 63 -5.98 -10.03 1.44
CA ALA A 63 -5.71 -9.98 -0.01
C ALA A 63 -4.39 -9.26 -0.33
N GLN A 64 -4.16 -8.09 0.27
CA GLN A 64 -2.92 -7.31 0.08
C GLN A 64 -1.68 -8.05 0.61
N ALA A 65 -1.81 -8.81 1.70
CA ALA A 65 -0.70 -9.60 2.23
C ALA A 65 -0.27 -10.71 1.25
N LYS A 66 -1.22 -11.35 0.57
CA LYS A 66 -0.92 -12.33 -0.49
C LYS A 66 -0.26 -11.67 -1.69
N GLU A 67 -0.81 -10.57 -2.20
CA GLU A 67 -0.25 -9.86 -3.35
C GLU A 67 1.17 -9.35 -3.09
N LYS A 68 1.45 -8.84 -1.89
CA LYS A 68 2.82 -8.47 -1.50
C LYS A 68 3.75 -9.68 -1.38
N ALA A 69 3.26 -10.83 -0.89
CA ALA A 69 4.05 -12.05 -0.83
C ALA A 69 4.44 -12.54 -2.23
N ASP A 70 3.49 -12.55 -3.17
CA ASP A 70 3.72 -12.90 -4.57
C ASP A 70 4.69 -11.92 -5.25
N ALA A 71 4.52 -10.60 -5.02
CA ALA A 71 5.40 -9.58 -5.58
C ALA A 71 6.85 -9.70 -5.04
N ILE A 72 7.03 -10.02 -3.76
CA ILE A 72 8.35 -10.25 -3.16
C ILE A 72 9.01 -11.50 -3.75
N GLU A 73 8.26 -12.58 -3.97
CA GLU A 73 8.81 -13.80 -4.61
C GLU A 73 9.25 -13.52 -6.06
N GLN A 74 8.46 -12.77 -6.82
CA GLN A 74 8.79 -12.39 -8.19
C GLN A 74 10.04 -11.48 -8.24
N GLN A 75 10.16 -10.52 -7.32
CA GLN A 75 11.37 -9.68 -7.22
C GLN A 75 12.61 -10.52 -6.90
N LYS A 76 12.51 -11.50 -5.99
CA LYS A 76 13.63 -12.41 -5.68
C LYS A 76 14.02 -13.29 -6.88
N LYS A 77 13.04 -13.82 -7.63
CA LYS A 77 13.29 -14.59 -8.85
C LYS A 77 13.90 -13.73 -9.96
N ALA A 78 13.45 -12.49 -10.12
CA ALA A 78 14.00 -11.54 -11.09
C ALA A 78 15.44 -11.17 -10.75
N LEU A 79 15.74 -10.84 -9.49
CA LEU A 79 17.09 -10.50 -9.03
C LEU A 79 18.06 -11.69 -9.18
N ALA A 80 17.60 -12.92 -8.92
CA ALA A 80 18.41 -14.13 -9.14
C ALA A 80 18.64 -14.44 -10.62
N LYS A 81 17.75 -14.00 -11.51
CA LYS A 81 17.89 -14.14 -12.97
C LYS A 81 18.85 -13.10 -13.53
N GLU A 82 18.84 -11.88 -13.01
CA GLU A 82 19.80 -10.83 -13.37
C GLU A 82 21.21 -11.14 -12.84
N ALA A 83 21.34 -11.63 -11.61
CA ALA A 83 22.64 -12.03 -11.05
C ALA A 83 23.31 -13.20 -11.82
N LYS A 84 22.56 -14.01 -12.57
CA LYS A 84 23.11 -15.04 -13.45
C LYS A 84 23.47 -14.53 -14.85
N ALA A 85 22.92 -13.39 -15.28
CA ALA A 85 23.24 -12.79 -16.57
C ALA A 85 24.54 -11.97 -16.53
N THR A 86 24.89 -11.40 -15.37
CA THR A 86 26.07 -10.54 -15.21
C THR A 86 27.39 -11.30 -15.01
N THR A 87 27.36 -12.60 -14.71
CA THR A 87 28.57 -13.43 -14.46
C THR A 87 29.06 -14.19 -15.70
N SER A 88 28.37 -14.07 -16.85
CA SER A 88 28.78 -14.74 -18.10
C SER A 88 29.58 -13.86 -19.07
N LYS A 89 30.00 -12.65 -18.65
CA LYS A 89 30.99 -11.86 -19.38
C LYS A 89 32.34 -11.93 -18.67
N THR A 90 32.82 -13.16 -18.52
CA THR A 90 34.24 -13.46 -18.38
C THR A 90 34.98 -12.99 -19.64
N GLU A 91 36.18 -12.43 -19.41
CA GLU A 91 37.43 -12.77 -20.09
C GLU A 91 37.52 -12.58 -21.63
N GLY A 92 38.50 -11.74 -22.02
CA GLY A 92 38.91 -11.44 -23.39
C GLY A 92 39.10 -9.93 -23.51
N GLU A 93 40.29 -9.36 -23.62
CA GLU A 93 41.60 -9.82 -24.14
C GLU A 93 42.69 -8.94 -23.51
#